data_AF-A0A9E0AQE9-F1
#
_entry.id   AF-A0A9E0AQE9-F1
#
_cell.length_a   1.000
_cell.length_b   1.000
_cell.length_c   1.000
_cell.angle_alpha   90.00
_cell.angle_beta   90.00
_cell.angle_gamma   90.00
#
_symmetry.space_group_name_H-M   'P 1'
#
loop_
_entity.id
_entity.type
_entity.pdbx_description
1 polymer ?
#
loop_
_entity_poly.entity_id
_entity_poly.type
_entity_poly.pdbx_seq_one_letter_code
_entity_poly.pdbx_strand_id
1 'polypeptide(L)' 'MQRQENDLYMNVKTLSDTAYEFPCNLCSSTSHRLLFVKKNFPIVKCLSCGLVSTVLPADFDPLS' A
#
# COMPACT_ATOMS: atom_id res chain seq x y z
N MET A 1 31.03 -0.70 -19.93
CA MET A 1 30.62 0.56 -19.28
C MET A 1 29.31 0.32 -18.55
N GLN A 2 29.25 0.80 -17.32
CA GLN A 2 28.23 0.52 -16.31
C GLN A 2 26.85 1.09 -16.67
N ARG A 3 25.79 0.34 -16.34
CA ARG A 3 24.56 0.88 -15.73
C ARG A 3 23.82 -0.26 -15.04
N GLN A 4 24.24 -0.49 -13.80
CA GLN A 4 23.52 -1.21 -12.78
C GLN A 4 22.41 -0.25 -12.31
N GLU A 5 21.30 -0.19 -13.04
CA GLU A 5 20.15 0.64 -12.68
C GLU A 5 19.08 -0.24 -12.02
N ASN A 6 18.88 0.01 -10.72
CA ASN A 6 17.71 -0.34 -9.92
C ASN A 6 17.67 -1.69 -9.16
N ASP A 7 18.65 -1.92 -8.29
CA ASP A 7 18.46 -2.72 -7.06
C ASP A 7 17.54 -2.03 -6.00
N LEU A 8 16.70 -1.07 -6.41
CA LEU A 8 15.74 -0.36 -5.56
C LEU A 8 14.31 -0.85 -5.70
N TYR A 9 14.02 -1.71 -6.68
CA TYR A 9 12.77 -2.48 -6.74
C TYR A 9 12.88 -3.74 -5.87
N MET A 10 13.24 -3.55 -4.60
CA MET A 10 13.09 -4.56 -3.56
C MET A 10 11.62 -4.96 -3.50
N ASN A 11 11.26 -6.07 -4.16
CA ASN A 11 10.04 -6.85 -3.93
C ASN A 11 8.74 -6.05 -3.93
N VAL A 12 8.58 -5.05 -4.80
CA VAL A 12 7.26 -4.50 -5.09
C VAL A 12 6.57 -5.51 -6.00
N LYS A 13 6.06 -6.59 -5.41
CA LYS A 13 5.03 -7.39 -6.05
C LYS A 13 3.86 -6.43 -6.20
N THR A 14 3.74 -5.80 -7.36
CA THR A 14 2.57 -5.02 -7.77
C THR A 14 1.40 -5.99 -7.77
N LEU A 15 0.81 -6.19 -6.59
CA LEU A 15 -0.44 -6.90 -6.38
C LEU A 15 -1.53 -5.92 -6.83
N SER A 16 -1.57 -5.67 -8.14
CA SER A 16 -2.46 -4.71 -8.79
C SER A 16 -3.94 -5.04 -8.62
N ASP A 17 -4.25 -6.23 -8.11
CA ASP A 17 -5.60 -6.81 -8.06
C ASP A 17 -6.15 -6.98 -6.64
N THR A 18 -5.40 -6.58 -5.60
CA THR A 18 -5.94 -6.59 -4.24
C THR A 18 -6.70 -5.28 -3.99
N ALA A 19 -8.02 -5.35 -4.11
CA ALA A 19 -8.93 -4.30 -3.67
C ALA A 19 -9.11 -4.39 -2.15
N TYR A 20 -9.01 -3.25 -1.47
CA TYR A 20 -9.32 -3.13 -0.05
C TYR A 20 -10.58 -2.30 0.12
N GLU A 21 -11.50 -2.77 0.96
CA GLU A 21 -12.76 -2.10 1.25
C GLU A 21 -12.80 -1.68 2.72
N PHE A 22 -12.50 -0.40 2.97
CA PHE A 22 -12.61 0.23 4.29
C PHE A 22 -12.87 1.72 4.11
N PRO A 23 -13.56 2.41 5.04
CA PRO A 23 -13.91 3.81 4.86
C PRO A 23 -12.68 4.70 4.84
N CYS A 24 -12.54 5.53 3.81
CA CYS A 24 -11.51 6.55 3.73
C CYS A 24 -11.82 7.66 4.74
N ASN A 25 -10.86 7.97 5.61
CA ASN A 25 -11.01 9.03 6.62
C ASN A 25 -11.27 10.44 6.04
N LEU A 26 -10.90 10.67 4.77
CA LEU A 26 -11.04 11.99 4.13
C LEU A 26 -12.35 12.15 3.37
N CYS A 27 -12.80 11.12 2.65
CA CYS A 27 -13.93 11.23 1.72
C CYS A 27 -15.03 10.19 1.93
N SER A 28 -14.90 9.35 2.96
CA SER A 28 -15.82 8.25 3.31
C SER A 28 -16.02 7.18 2.23
N SER A 29 -15.34 7.28 1.08
CA SER A 29 -15.32 6.23 0.07
C SER A 29 -14.64 4.97 0.58
N THR A 30 -15.19 3.81 0.24
CA THR A 30 -14.66 2.52 0.69
C THR A 30 -13.62 1.93 -0.24
N SER A 31 -13.55 2.40 -1.49
CA SER A 31 -12.71 1.78 -2.53
C SER A 31 -11.24 2.19 -2.42
N HIS A 32 -10.37 1.23 -2.12
CA HIS A 32 -8.93 1.41 -2.06
C HIS A 32 -8.20 0.44 -2.98
N ARG A 33 -7.13 0.91 -3.61
CA ARG A 33 -6.23 0.10 -4.44
C ARG A 33 -4.89 -0.08 -3.77
N LEU A 34 -4.41 -1.32 -3.68
CA LEU A 34 -3.06 -1.61 -3.24
C LEU A 34 -2.03 -1.04 -4.22
N LEU A 35 -1.07 -0.28 -3.71
CA LEU A 35 0.05 0.22 -4.49
C LEU A 35 1.22 -0.75 -4.39
N PHE A 36 1.67 -1.03 -3.17
CA PHE A 36 2.78 -1.93 -2.88
C PHE A 36 2.77 -2.35 -1.41
N VAL A 37 3.52 -3.40 -1.09
CA VAL A 37 3.71 -3.87 0.29
C VAL A 37 5.15 -3.57 0.71
N LYS A 38 5.33 -2.85 1.81
CA LYS A 38 6.65 -2.55 2.37
C LYS A 38 6.78 -3.23 3.72
N LYS A 39 7.70 -4.19 3.90
CA LYS A 39 7.88 -4.94 5.16
C LYS A 39 6.56 -5.50 5.72
N ASN A 40 5.76 -6.15 4.88
CA ASN A 40 4.41 -6.66 5.19
C ASN A 40 3.34 -5.58 5.50
N PHE A 41 3.63 -4.30 5.33
CA PHE A 41 2.65 -3.22 5.40
C PHE A 41 2.08 -2.89 4.02
N PRO A 42 0.80 -3.18 3.75
CA PRO A 42 0.14 -2.74 2.53
C PRO A 42 -0.04 -1.22 2.51
N ILE A 43 0.51 -0.60 1.47
CA ILE A 43 0.29 0.81 1.14
C ILE A 43 -0.82 0.89 0.10
N VAL A 44 -1.93 1.51 0.46
CA VAL A 44 -3.12 1.59 -0.40
C VAL A 44 -3.45 3.05 -0.72
N LYS A 45 -4.16 3.25 -1.82
CA LYS A 45 -4.64 4.56 -2.28
C LYS A 45 -6.16 4.54 -2.40
N CYS A 46 -6.84 5.51 -1.79
CA CYS A 46 -8.27 5.73 -2.01
C CYS A 46 -8.51 6.12 -3.47
N LEU A 47 -9.43 5.43 -4.14
CA LEU A 47 -9.72 5.69 -5.54
C LEU A 47 -10.55 6.95 -5.78
N SER A 48 -11.24 7.46 -4.74
CA SER A 48 -12.07 8.66 -4.85
C SER A 48 -11.29 9.96 -4.61
N CYS A 49 -10.53 10.06 -3.52
CA CYS A 49 -9.80 11.28 -3.17
C CYS A 49 -8.29 11.20 -3.39
N GLY A 50 -7.76 10.01 -3.70
CA GLY A 50 -6.33 9.79 -3.91
C GLY A 50 -5.48 9.72 -2.64
N LEU A 51 -6.09 9.75 -1.45
CA LEU A 51 -5.37 9.61 -0.17
C LEU A 51 -4.59 8.29 -0.14
N VAL A 52 -3.29 8.38 0.17
CA VAL A 52 -2.44 7.20 0.38
C VAL A 52 -2.36 6.91 1.87
N SER A 53 -2.66 5.69 2.27
CA SER A 53 -2.62 5.25 3.67
C SER A 53 -1.97 3.88 3.80
N THR A 54 -1.37 3.62 4.95
CA THR A 54 -0.98 2.27 5.38
C THR A 54 -2.20 1.60 6.01
N VAL A 55 -2.50 0.37 5.61
CA VAL A 55 -3.43 -0.48 6.38
C VAL A 55 -2.56 -1.33 7.30
N LEU A 56 -2.62 -1.05 8.60
CA LEU A 56 -2.00 -1.91 9.60
C LEU A 56 -2.95 -3.10 9.85
N PRO A 57 -2.45 -4.35 9.88
CA PRO A 57 -3.23 -5.45 10.41
C PRO A 57 -3.73 -5.11 11.83
N ALA A 58 -4.91 -5.60 12.21
CA ALA A 58 -5.47 -5.34 13.54
C ALA A 58 -4.55 -5.83 14.68
N ASP A 59 -3.77 -6.88 14.41
CA ASP A 59 -2.79 -7.47 15.33
C ASP A 59 -1.38 -6.86 15.22
N PHE A 60 -1.22 -5.74 14.51
CA PHE A 60 0.08 -5.10 14.40
C PHE A 60 0.44 -4.35 15.69
N ASP A 61 1.39 -4.91 16.43
CA ASP A 61 2.05 -4.25 17.55
C ASP A 61 3.38 -3.61 17.07
N PRO A 62 3.52 -2.27 17.12
CA PRO A 62 4.76 -1.59 16.73
C PRO A 62 5.94 -1.84 17.70
N LEU A 63 5.71 -2.49 18.84
CA LEU A 63 6.67 -2.73 19.91
C LEU A 63 6.99 -4.21 20.16
N SER A 64 6.35 -5.14 19.43
CA SER A 64 6.58 -6.60 19.54
C SER A 64 7.80 -7.08 18.77
#